data_AF-A0A8J2J6V2-F1
#
_entry.id   AF-A0A8J2J6V2-F1
#
_cell.length_a   1.000
_cell.length_b   1.000
_cell.length_c   1.000
_cell.angle_alpha   90.00
_cell.angle_beta   90.00
_cell.angle_gamma   90.00
#
_symmetry.space_group_name_H-M   'P 1'
#
loop_
_entity.id
_entity.type
_entity.pdbx_description
1 polymer ?
#
loop_
_entity_poly.entity_id
_entity_poly.type
_entity_poly.pdbx_seq_one_letter_code
_entity_poly.pdbx_strand_id
1 'polypeptide(L)'
;LYDVMGSAGIACDLSHIETKANVTGYIGSRSLRESLKGSDLVMIAAGSAMRSVWTTEEILEINAPIIKEFAHACAHVCPDAFIAVITSPIDTLVP
;
A
#
# COMPACT_ATOMS: atom_id res chain seq x y z
N LEU A 1 1.99 7.33 -5.17
CA LEU A 1 0.69 6.64 -5.00
C LEU A 1 0.71 5.37 -5.85
N TYR A 2 0.48 4.21 -5.25
CA TYR A 2 0.53 2.91 -5.95
C TYR A 2 -0.77 2.15 -5.77
N ASP A 3 -1.22 1.49 -6.83
CA ASP A 3 -2.28 0.49 -6.78
C ASP A 3 -2.10 -0.49 -7.96
N VAL A 4 -2.69 -1.67 -7.85
CA VAL A 4 -2.81 -2.60 -8.98
C VAL A 4 -3.64 -1.97 -10.11
N MET A 5 -4.62 -1.11 -9.79
CA MET A 5 -5.47 -0.42 -10.76
C MET A 5 -5.84 1.00 -10.33
N GLY A 6 -6.09 1.90 -11.28
CA GLY A 6 -6.74 3.21 -11.02
C GLY A 6 -5.86 4.32 -10.42
N SER A 7 -4.62 4.04 -10.00
CA SER A 7 -3.77 5.03 -9.32
C SER A 7 -3.38 6.24 -10.18
N ALA A 8 -3.29 6.14 -11.51
CA ALA A 8 -2.93 7.27 -12.37
C ALA A 8 -4.02 8.36 -12.41
N GLY A 9 -5.29 7.97 -12.43
CA GLY A 9 -6.40 8.93 -12.40
C GLY A 9 -6.43 9.70 -11.09
N ILE A 10 -6.25 8.97 -9.97
CA ILE A 10 -6.21 9.56 -8.63
C ILE A 10 -4.99 10.48 -8.47
N ALA A 11 -3.82 10.07 -8.96
CA ALA A 11 -2.63 10.90 -8.92
C ALA A 11 -2.80 12.20 -9.73
N CYS A 12 -3.44 12.14 -10.90
CA CYS A 12 -3.76 13.32 -11.71
C CYS A 12 -4.70 14.26 -10.95
N ASP A 13 -5.77 13.73 -10.35
CA ASP A 13 -6.72 14.53 -9.57
C ASP A 13 -6.05 15.22 -8.37
N LEU A 14 -5.23 14.48 -7.60
CA LEU A 14 -4.46 15.04 -6.49
C LEU A 14 -3.41 16.06 -6.93
N SER A 15 -2.86 15.92 -8.15
CA SER A 15 -1.87 16.87 -8.67
C SER A 15 -2.44 18.26 -8.97
N HIS A 16 -3.76 18.39 -9.07
CA HIS A 16 -4.43 19.68 -9.25
C HIS A 16 -4.61 20.46 -7.94
N ILE A 17 -4.36 19.84 -6.78
CA ILE A 17 -4.45 20.51 -5.50
C ILE A 17 -3.23 21.41 -5.33
N GLU A 18 -3.45 22.72 -5.17
CA GLU A 18 -2.41 23.75 -5.01
C GLU A 18 -1.65 23.59 -3.69
N THR A 19 -0.76 22.61 -3.64
CA THR A 19 0.12 22.29 -2.52
C THR A 19 1.54 22.09 -3.04
N LYS A 20 2.51 22.13 -2.12
CA LYS A 20 3.93 21.92 -2.46
C LYS A 20 4.27 20.46 -2.82
N ALA A 21 3.36 19.53 -2.58
CA ALA A 21 3.62 18.11 -2.75
C ALA A 21 3.48 17.71 -4.22
N ASN A 22 4.51 17.05 -4.76
CA ASN A 22 4.42 16.45 -6.09
C ASN A 22 3.82 15.05 -5.98
N VAL A 23 2.81 14.75 -6.79
CA VAL A 23 2.11 13.46 -6.76
C VAL A 23 2.41 12.67 -8.03
N THR A 24 2.95 11.46 -7.87
CA THR A 24 3.17 10.50 -8.94
C THR A 24 2.36 9.22 -8.71
N GLY A 25 1.76 8.71 -9.79
CA GLY A 25 0.95 7.49 -9.78
C GLY A 25 1.70 6.31 -10.41
N TYR A 26 1.64 5.15 -9.76
CA TYR A 26 2.25 3.89 -10.22
C TYR A 26 1.15 2.83 -10.31
N ILE A 27 0.95 2.25 -11.50
CA ILE A 27 -0.10 1.27 -11.76
C ILE A 27 0.50 -0.12 -12.00
N GLY A 28 -0.13 -1.13 -11.40
CA GLY A 28 0.07 -2.53 -11.74
C GLY A 28 1.25 -3.15 -11.00
N SER A 29 1.18 -4.47 -10.78
CA SER A 29 2.10 -5.21 -9.90
C SER A 29 3.58 -4.99 -10.18
N ARG A 30 3.96 -4.80 -11.45
CA ARG A 30 5.37 -4.55 -11.84
C ARG A 30 5.92 -3.21 -11.37
N SER A 31 5.05 -2.24 -11.04
CA SER A 31 5.44 -0.89 -10.64
C SER A 31 5.63 -0.72 -9.12
N LEU A 32 5.28 -1.73 -8.31
CA LEU A 32 5.38 -1.68 -6.85
C LEU A 32 6.77 -1.24 -6.39
N ARG A 33 7.82 -1.91 -6.89
CA ARG A 33 9.20 -1.60 -6.50
C ARG A 33 9.62 -0.20 -6.93
N GLU A 34 9.22 0.25 -8.11
CA GLU A 34 9.51 1.62 -8.56
C GLU A 34 8.81 2.66 -7.67
N SER A 35 7.60 2.37 -7.20
CA SER A 35 6.84 3.27 -6.33
C SER A 35 7.43 3.45 -4.94
N LEU A 36 8.26 2.51 -4.49
CA LEU A 36 8.88 2.50 -3.16
C LEU A 36 10.25 3.18 -3.11
N LYS A 37 10.89 3.42 -4.27
CA LYS A 37 12.25 3.97 -4.33
C LYS A 37 12.32 5.35 -3.67
N GLY A 38 13.24 5.49 -2.71
CA GLY A 38 13.47 6.75 -2.00
C GLY A 38 12.31 7.17 -1.09
N SER A 39 11.42 6.25 -0.72
CA SER A 39 10.37 6.54 0.27
C SER A 39 10.96 6.57 1.68
N ASP A 40 10.71 7.65 2.43
CA ASP A 40 10.99 7.73 3.87
C ASP A 40 9.83 7.19 4.73
N LEU A 41 8.62 7.18 4.17
CA LEU A 41 7.38 6.70 4.78
C LEU A 41 6.59 5.88 3.77
N VAL A 42 6.18 4.67 4.16
CA VAL A 42 5.30 3.81 3.36
C VAL A 42 4.02 3.53 4.15
N MET A 43 2.89 4.02 3.64
CA MET A 43 1.56 3.73 4.20
C MET A 43 0.90 2.60 3.41
N ILE A 44 0.59 1.49 4.07
CA ILE A 44 -0.02 0.30 3.45
C ILE A 44 -1.48 0.23 3.86
N ALA A 45 -2.35 0.67 2.96
CA ALA A 45 -3.81 0.47 3.04
C ALA A 45 -4.30 -0.59 2.03
N ALA A 46 -3.38 -1.34 1.43
CA ALA A 46 -3.69 -2.37 0.45
C ALA A 46 -4.31 -3.59 1.13
N GLY A 47 -5.44 -4.05 0.63
CA GLY A 47 -6.17 -5.20 1.16
C GLY A 47 -7.67 -5.05 0.97
N SER A 48 -8.39 -6.09 1.36
CA SER A 48 -9.85 -6.05 1.39
C SER A 48 -10.34 -5.48 2.71
N ALA A 49 -11.33 -4.58 2.62
CA ALA A 49 -12.00 -4.03 3.79
C ALA A 49 -12.96 -5.07 4.41
N MET A 50 -13.15 -5.00 5.72
CA MET A 50 -14.10 -5.85 6.45
C MET A 50 -15.51 -5.69 5.87
N ARG A 51 -16.11 -6.79 5.43
CA ARG A 51 -17.54 -6.87 5.09
C ARG A 51 -18.24 -7.66 6.18
N SER A 52 -19.48 -7.30 6.50
CA SER A 52 -20.27 -7.88 7.62
C SER A 52 -20.48 -9.40 7.53
N VAL A 53 -20.20 -10.00 6.38
CA VAL A 53 -20.34 -11.44 6.11
C VAL A 53 -19.05 -12.23 6.27
N TRP A 54 -17.90 -11.58 6.38
CA TRP A 54 -16.61 -12.26 6.46
C TRP A 54 -16.13 -12.39 7.90
N THR A 55 -15.49 -13.51 8.19
CA THR A 55 -14.80 -13.73 9.45
C THR A 55 -13.44 -13.02 9.45
N THR A 56 -12.87 -12.82 10.64
CA THR A 56 -11.53 -12.23 10.77
C THR A 56 -10.47 -13.14 10.13
N GLU A 57 -10.65 -14.46 10.23
CA GLU A 57 -9.76 -15.45 9.60
C GLU A 57 -9.77 -15.36 8.08
N GLU A 58 -10.95 -15.29 7.45
CA GLU A 58 -11.05 -15.17 5.97
C GLU A 58 -10.39 -13.88 5.46
N ILE A 59 -10.54 -12.77 6.19
CA ILE A 59 -9.90 -11.50 5.83
C ILE A 59 -8.39 -11.58 6.01
N LEU A 60 -7.93 -12.25 7.07
CA LEU A 60 -6.51 -12.49 7.27
C LEU A 60 -5.92 -13.30 6.12
N GLU A 61 -6.59 -14.37 5.67
CA GLU A 61 -6.14 -15.18 4.53
C GLU A 61 -6.01 -14.38 3.23
N ILE A 62 -6.87 -13.38 3.02
CA ILE A 62 -6.80 -12.47 1.87
C ILE A 62 -5.67 -11.45 2.03
N ASN A 63 -5.55 -10.82 3.20
CA ASN A 63 -4.67 -9.66 3.40
C ASN A 63 -3.23 -10.05 3.73
N ALA A 64 -2.99 -11.17 4.42
CA ALA A 64 -1.65 -11.63 4.78
C ALA A 64 -0.68 -11.77 3.59
N PRO A 65 -1.04 -12.41 2.46
CA PRO A 65 -0.13 -12.50 1.31
C PRO A 65 0.18 -11.13 0.70
N ILE A 66 -0.77 -10.19 0.73
CA ILE A 66 -0.58 -8.83 0.23
C ILE A 66 0.44 -8.11 1.13
N ILE A 67 0.21 -8.06 2.45
CA ILE A 67 1.14 -7.41 3.38
C ILE A 67 2.54 -8.02 3.31
N LYS A 68 2.65 -9.34 3.17
CA LYS A 68 3.93 -10.02 2.96
C LYS A 68 4.67 -9.54 1.71
N GLU A 69 3.98 -9.37 0.58
CA GLU A 69 4.58 -8.88 -0.67
C GLU A 69 5.11 -7.45 -0.49
N PHE A 70 4.33 -6.57 0.12
CA PHE A 70 4.74 -5.18 0.38
C PHE A 70 5.90 -5.11 1.37
N ALA A 71 5.86 -5.85 2.48
CA ALA A 71 6.94 -5.90 3.45
C ALA A 71 8.25 -6.37 2.80
N HIS A 72 8.19 -7.42 1.97
CA HIS A 72 9.33 -7.90 1.22
C HIS A 72 9.84 -6.85 0.22
N ALA A 73 8.96 -6.15 -0.48
CA ALA A 73 9.37 -5.09 -1.41
C ALA A 73 10.03 -3.91 -0.68
N CYS A 74 9.48 -3.48 0.45
CA CYS A 74 10.04 -2.39 1.27
C CYS A 74 11.44 -2.75 1.77
N ALA A 75 11.61 -3.97 2.31
CA ALA A 75 12.91 -4.45 2.79
C ALA A 75 14.02 -4.43 1.71
N HIS A 76 13.67 -4.57 0.43
CA HIS A 76 14.63 -4.55 -0.67
C HIS A 76 14.87 -3.17 -1.29
N VAL A 77 13.88 -2.28 -1.24
CA VAL A 77 13.89 -1.02 -2.01
C VAL A 77 14.06 0.20 -1.12
N CYS A 78 13.45 0.20 0.06
CA CYS A 78 13.47 1.30 1.01
C CYS A 78 13.55 0.77 2.45
N PRO A 79 14.64 0.08 2.82
CA PRO A 79 14.76 -0.58 4.12
C PRO A 79 14.71 0.39 5.31
N ASP A 80 15.08 1.65 5.10
CA ASP A 80 15.09 2.69 6.13
C ASP A 80 13.74 3.43 6.28
N ALA A 81 12.76 3.10 5.45
CA ALA A 81 11.45 3.74 5.49
C ALA A 81 10.67 3.38 6.75
N PHE A 82 9.96 4.35 7.34
CA PHE A 82 8.95 4.05 8.33
C PHE A 82 7.74 3.38 7.65
N ILE A 83 7.36 2.18 8.12
CA ILE A 83 6.23 1.43 7.53
C ILE A 83 5.02 1.56 8.45
N ALA A 84 3.93 2.10 7.93
CA ALA A 84 2.65 2.24 8.62
C ALA A 84 1.59 1.34 7.96
N VAL A 85 1.20 0.27 8.65
CA VAL A 85 0.17 -0.67 8.18
C VAL A 85 -1.20 -0.23 8.70
N ILE A 86 -2.14 -0.03 7.78
CA ILE A 86 -3.54 0.34 8.07
C ILE A 86 -4.45 -0.89 7.93
N THR A 87 -4.08 -1.82 7.05
CA THR A 87 -4.89 -3.00 6.71
C THR A 87 -5.17 -3.88 7.93
N SER A 88 -6.45 -4.23 8.11
CA SER A 88 -6.91 -5.14 9.17
C SER A 88 -6.72 -6.62 8.79
N PRO A 89 -6.58 -7.53 9.77
CA PRO A 89 -6.48 -7.27 11.22
C PRO A 89 -5.07 -6.82 11.64
N ILE A 90 -4.95 -5.62 12.21
CA ILE A 90 -3.66 -4.98 12.52
C ILE A 90 -2.82 -5.80 13.50
N ASP A 91 -3.45 -6.34 14.54
CA ASP A 91 -2.75 -7.07 15.61
C ASP A 91 -2.11 -8.37 15.13
N THR A 92 -2.54 -8.87 13.97
CA THR A 92 -2.01 -10.10 13.35
C THR A 92 -1.12 -9.80 12.13
N LEU A 93 -1.31 -8.68 11.45
CA LEU A 93 -0.59 -8.33 10.22
C LEU A 93 0.70 -7.54 10.47
N VAL A 94 0.84 -6.89 11.64
CA VAL A 94 2.04 -6.12 12.00
C VAL A 94 3.18 -7.00 12.55
N PRO A 95 2.93 -7.96 13.47
CA PRO A 95 3.98 -8.88 13.95
C PRO A 95 4.53 -9.79 12.84
#